data_AF-A0A519GRU9-F1
#
_entry.id   AF-A0A519GRU9-F1
#
_cell.length_a   1.000
_cell.length_b   1.000
_cell.length_c   1.000
_cell.angle_alpha   90.00
_cell.angle_beta   90.00
_cell.angle_gamma   90.00
#
_symmetry.space_group_name_H-M   'P 1'
#
loop_
_entity.id
_entity.type
_entity.pdbx_description
1 polymer ?
#
loop_
_entity_poly.entity_id
_entity_poly.type
_entity_poly.pdbx_seq_one_letter_code
_entity_poly.pdbx_strand_id
1 'polypeptide(L)'
;LNAQHPRSPAHDEMLFIVQHQTSELWMKLMLHELRAAITCVASDQLADAFKMLARVTRIMEQLVSAWTVLSTMTPPEYSAMRPYLASSSGFQSAQYRCIEFALGNKNAAMLKPHAHRADLLAQVDAAYRSPSLYDEALKLLTRRGLPVPADHLERDWTQPYQESDGVEAAWLAVYRDPHANPAYWDLYQLGEKLTDIEDAFRLWRFRHVTTVERVIGFKRGTGGTGGVSYLRKMLDVVLFPEIWKLRTDL
;
A
#
# COMPACT_ATOMS: atom_id res chain seq x y z
N LEU A 1 11.05 17.57 -18.60
CA LEU A 1 11.56 18.07 -17.29
C LEU A 1 11.05 19.50 -17.01
N ASN A 2 9.77 19.79 -17.31
CA ASN A 2 9.20 21.15 -17.26
C ASN A 2 7.96 21.21 -16.35
N ALA A 3 7.79 20.25 -15.44
CA ALA A 3 6.59 20.09 -14.61
C ALA A 3 6.80 20.63 -13.18
N GLN A 4 7.95 21.23 -12.90
CA GLN A 4 8.33 21.76 -11.60
C GLN A 4 8.06 23.26 -11.60
N HIS A 5 6.99 23.68 -10.93
CA HIS A 5 6.57 25.08 -10.85
C HIS A 5 6.46 25.54 -9.40
N PRO A 6 7.59 25.89 -8.75
CA PRO A 6 7.57 26.47 -7.40
C PRO A 6 6.63 27.68 -7.32
N ARG A 7 5.93 27.82 -6.20
CA ARG A 7 4.99 28.91 -5.91
C ARG A 7 5.55 29.93 -4.93
N SER A 8 6.48 29.51 -4.09
CA SER A 8 7.21 30.34 -3.14
C SER A 8 8.58 30.73 -3.72
N PRO A 9 9.23 31.76 -3.14
CA PRO A 9 10.62 32.07 -3.45
C PRO A 9 11.62 31.18 -2.67
N ALA A 10 11.14 30.21 -1.87
CA ALA A 10 12.01 29.37 -1.05
C ALA A 10 12.82 28.40 -1.92
N HIS A 11 14.11 28.25 -1.60
CA HIS A 11 15.01 27.34 -2.29
C HIS A 11 14.51 25.88 -2.25
N ASP A 12 14.03 25.45 -1.09
CA ASP A 12 13.71 24.04 -0.79
C ASP A 12 12.38 23.55 -1.38
N GLU A 13 11.60 24.42 -2.03
CA GLU A 13 10.37 23.99 -2.68
C GLU A 13 10.64 23.06 -3.87
N MET A 14 11.79 23.22 -4.54
CA MET A 14 12.19 22.29 -5.61
C MET A 14 12.36 20.86 -5.07
N LEU A 15 13.02 20.70 -3.92
CA LEU A 15 13.14 19.41 -3.23
C LEU A 15 11.75 18.83 -2.92
N PHE A 16 10.86 19.64 -2.36
CA PHE A 16 9.49 19.22 -2.04
C PHE A 16 8.75 18.68 -3.26
N ILE A 17 8.80 19.38 -4.40
CA ILE A 17 8.14 18.97 -5.64
C ILE A 17 8.73 17.68 -6.19
N VAL A 18 10.06 17.62 -6.32
CA VAL A 18 10.75 16.47 -6.92
C VAL A 18 10.58 15.20 -6.07
N GLN A 19 10.57 15.32 -4.74
CA GLN A 19 10.28 14.22 -3.82
C GLN A 19 8.92 13.56 -4.11
N HIS A 20 7.88 14.37 -4.29
CA HIS A 20 6.53 13.85 -4.57
C HIS A 20 6.42 13.31 -6.00
N GLN A 21 7.00 13.99 -6.99
CA GLN A 21 6.94 13.55 -8.38
C GLN A 21 7.66 12.21 -8.60
N THR A 22 8.83 12.03 -8.00
CA THR A 22 9.57 10.76 -8.07
C THR A 22 8.79 9.64 -7.38
N SER A 23 8.19 9.91 -6.21
CA SER A 23 7.32 8.95 -5.52
C SER A 23 6.10 8.57 -6.36
N GLU A 24 5.44 9.52 -7.02
CA GLU A 24 4.29 9.25 -7.91
C GLU A 24 4.68 8.45 -9.16
N LEU A 25 5.89 8.64 -9.70
CA LEU A 25 6.40 7.80 -10.79
C LEU A 25 6.65 6.36 -10.33
N TRP A 26 7.21 6.17 -9.13
CA TRP A 26 7.39 4.85 -8.54
C TRP A 26 6.05 4.18 -8.24
N MET A 27 5.07 4.91 -7.69
CA MET A 27 3.71 4.38 -7.45
C MET A 27 3.00 4.02 -8.74
N LYS A 28 3.22 4.76 -9.83
CA LYS A 28 2.71 4.40 -11.16
C LYS A 28 3.23 3.04 -11.62
N LEU A 29 4.55 2.82 -11.49
CA LEU A 29 5.16 1.54 -11.83
C LEU A 29 4.69 0.43 -10.88
N MET A 30 4.60 0.70 -9.58
CA MET A 30 4.11 -0.26 -8.60
C MET A 30 2.69 -0.73 -8.91
N LEU A 31 1.79 0.18 -9.31
CA LEU A 31 0.44 -0.18 -9.74
C LEU A 31 0.42 -1.03 -11.01
N HIS A 32 1.31 -0.74 -11.96
CA HIS A 32 1.45 -1.56 -13.17
C HIS A 32 1.84 -3.00 -12.83
N GLU A 33 2.87 -3.17 -11.99
CA GLU A 33 3.33 -4.48 -11.54
C GLU A 33 2.31 -5.21 -10.67
N LEU A 34 1.68 -4.52 -9.72
CA LEU A 34 0.68 -5.12 -8.83
C LEU A 34 -0.55 -5.63 -9.60
N ARG A 35 -1.06 -4.86 -10.57
CA ARG A 35 -2.20 -5.30 -11.38
C ARG A 35 -1.88 -6.54 -12.20
N ALA A 36 -0.67 -6.61 -12.77
CA ALA A 36 -0.22 -7.77 -13.50
C ALA A 36 -0.04 -8.98 -12.56
N ALA A 37 0.57 -8.79 -11.39
CA ALA A 37 0.74 -9.84 -10.39
C ALA A 37 -0.60 -10.41 -9.89
N ILE A 38 -1.59 -9.55 -9.62
CA ILE A 38 -2.96 -9.96 -9.24
C ILE A 38 -3.57 -10.82 -10.34
N THR A 39 -3.43 -10.42 -11.61
CA THR A 39 -3.92 -11.20 -12.76
C THR A 39 -3.25 -12.57 -12.85
N CYS A 40 -1.93 -12.63 -12.63
CA CYS A 40 -1.18 -13.88 -12.61
C CYS A 40 -1.61 -14.78 -11.44
N VAL A 41 -1.82 -14.24 -10.24
CA VAL A 41 -2.34 -15.00 -9.08
C VAL A 41 -3.74 -15.55 -9.38
N ALA A 42 -4.63 -14.72 -9.93
CA ALA A 42 -5.98 -15.13 -10.33
C ALA A 42 -5.97 -16.26 -11.38
N SER A 43 -4.96 -16.30 -12.24
CA SER A 43 -4.79 -17.29 -13.31
C SER A 43 -3.87 -18.46 -12.95
N ASP A 44 -3.45 -18.57 -11.68
CA ASP A 44 -2.52 -19.60 -11.17
C ASP A 44 -1.14 -19.64 -11.89
N GLN A 45 -0.62 -18.46 -12.26
CA GLN A 45 0.69 -18.26 -12.91
C GLN A 45 1.70 -17.68 -11.91
N LEU A 46 2.01 -18.43 -10.86
CA LEU A 46 2.78 -17.91 -9.72
C LEU A 46 4.23 -17.53 -10.04
N ALA A 47 4.90 -18.22 -10.96
CA ALA A 47 6.28 -17.87 -11.33
C ALA A 47 6.38 -16.43 -11.87
N ASP A 48 5.43 -16.03 -12.72
CA ASP A 48 5.35 -14.66 -13.25
C ASP A 48 4.92 -13.67 -12.16
N ALA A 49 3.95 -14.04 -11.32
CA ALA A 49 3.53 -13.24 -10.18
C ALA A 49 4.73 -12.94 -9.25
N PHE A 50 5.53 -13.94 -8.89
CA PHE A 50 6.69 -13.76 -8.00
C PHE A 50 7.74 -12.84 -8.58
N LYS A 51 8.00 -12.92 -9.89
CA LYS A 51 8.90 -11.98 -10.58
C LYS A 51 8.38 -10.54 -10.47
N MET A 52 7.09 -10.32 -10.67
CA MET A 52 6.46 -8.98 -10.56
C MET A 52 6.46 -8.47 -9.12
N LEU A 53 6.09 -9.32 -8.15
CA LEU A 53 6.10 -8.98 -6.72
C LEU A 53 7.51 -8.68 -6.22
N ALA A 54 8.54 -9.40 -6.70
CA ALA A 54 9.93 -9.07 -6.41
C ALA A 54 10.28 -7.65 -6.89
N ARG A 55 9.78 -7.23 -8.07
CA ARG A 55 9.96 -5.86 -8.56
C ARG A 55 9.19 -4.85 -7.70
N VAL A 56 7.97 -5.18 -7.26
CA VAL A 56 7.21 -4.34 -6.31
C VAL A 56 8.02 -4.10 -5.03
N THR A 57 8.65 -5.12 -4.45
CA THR A 57 9.51 -4.97 -3.27
C THR A 57 10.69 -4.02 -3.54
N ARG A 58 11.36 -4.15 -4.70
CA ARG A 58 12.45 -3.22 -5.08
C ARG A 58 11.96 -1.77 -5.26
N ILE A 59 10.75 -1.57 -5.78
CA ILE A 59 10.14 -0.24 -5.90
C ILE A 59 9.85 0.33 -4.50
N MET A 60 9.34 -0.49 -3.58
CA MET A 60 9.11 -0.09 -2.20
C MET A 60 10.39 0.34 -1.49
N GLU A 61 11.52 -0.33 -1.72
CA GLU A 61 12.82 0.10 -1.19
C GLU A 61 13.20 1.50 -1.68
N GLN A 62 12.93 1.84 -2.94
CA GLN A 62 13.18 3.20 -3.46
C GLN A 62 12.27 4.22 -2.77
N LEU A 63 10.98 3.91 -2.61
CA LEU A 63 10.02 4.76 -1.91
C LEU A 63 10.40 4.97 -0.44
N VAL A 64 10.89 3.93 0.24
CA VAL A 64 11.37 4.00 1.63
C VAL A 64 12.64 4.86 1.71
N SER A 65 13.61 4.59 0.84
CA SER A 65 14.90 5.29 0.81
C SER A 65 14.73 6.77 0.48
N ALA A 66 13.78 7.12 -0.39
CA ALA A 66 13.50 8.50 -0.78
C ALA A 66 13.20 9.43 0.42
N TRP A 67 12.70 8.91 1.55
CA TRP A 67 12.52 9.73 2.75
C TRP A 67 13.82 10.31 3.30
N THR A 68 14.97 9.68 3.05
CA THR A 68 16.28 10.19 3.49
C THR A 68 16.59 11.55 2.90
N VAL A 69 16.21 11.79 1.64
CA VAL A 69 16.41 13.08 0.95
C VAL A 69 15.49 14.13 1.55
N LEU A 70 14.18 13.87 1.67
CA LEU A 70 13.26 14.86 2.26
C LEU A 70 13.62 15.18 3.73
N SER A 71 14.25 14.24 4.44
CA SER A 71 14.65 14.43 5.82
C SER A 71 15.74 15.50 6.01
N THR A 72 16.41 15.95 4.94
CA THR A 72 17.33 17.08 5.01
C THR A 72 16.61 18.43 5.13
N MET A 73 15.32 18.49 4.81
CA MET A 73 14.50 19.68 4.99
C MET A 73 14.21 19.92 6.48
N THR A 74 14.44 21.15 6.92
CA THR A 74 14.30 21.58 8.31
C THR A 74 12.97 22.32 8.54
N PRO A 75 12.53 22.48 9.80
CA PRO A 75 11.30 23.21 10.11
C PRO A 75 11.26 24.67 9.61
N PRO A 76 12.35 25.48 9.67
CA PRO A 76 12.36 26.82 9.10
C PRO A 76 12.14 26.85 7.59
N GLU A 77 12.85 25.98 6.84
CA GLU A 77 12.75 25.87 5.38
C GLU A 77 11.32 25.50 4.95
N TYR A 78 10.73 24.49 5.59
CA TYR A 78 9.34 24.12 5.31
C TYR A 78 8.37 25.24 5.67
N SER A 79 8.58 25.92 6.80
CA SER A 79 7.71 27.02 7.23
C SER A 79 7.72 28.19 6.26
N ALA A 80 8.83 28.44 5.55
CA ALA A 80 8.95 29.49 4.54
C ALA A 80 8.09 29.22 3.30
N MET A 81 7.95 27.96 2.87
CA MET A 81 7.13 27.60 1.70
C MET A 81 5.69 27.20 2.05
N ARG A 82 5.42 26.73 3.27
CA ARG A 82 4.10 26.19 3.67
C ARG A 82 2.90 27.09 3.33
N PRO A 83 2.94 28.42 3.49
CA PRO A 83 1.82 29.29 3.13
C PRO A 83 1.41 29.22 1.65
N TYR A 84 2.32 28.82 0.77
CA TYR A 84 2.11 28.73 -0.68
C TYR A 84 1.54 27.36 -1.12
N LEU A 85 1.50 26.35 -0.24
CA LEU A 85 1.03 25.00 -0.57
C LEU A 85 -0.50 24.85 -0.59
N ALA A 86 -1.23 25.89 -0.19
CA ALA A 86 -2.70 25.94 -0.13
C ALA A 86 -3.30 24.71 0.58
N SER A 87 -4.32 24.09 0.01
CA SER A 87 -5.03 22.92 0.54
C SER A 87 -4.51 21.57 0.02
N SER A 88 -3.28 21.52 -0.49
CA SER A 88 -2.70 20.30 -1.08
C SER A 88 -2.40 19.26 -0.01
N SER A 89 -2.73 17.99 -0.26
CA SER A 89 -2.50 16.90 0.69
C SER A 89 -2.26 15.55 0.01
N GLY A 90 -1.46 14.69 0.65
CA GLY A 90 -1.24 13.30 0.22
C GLY A 90 -2.52 12.47 0.11
N PHE A 91 -3.61 12.86 0.79
CA PHE A 91 -4.93 12.25 0.61
C PHE A 91 -5.48 12.34 -0.82
N GLN A 92 -4.98 13.29 -1.61
CA GLN A 92 -5.39 13.50 -2.99
C GLN A 92 -4.61 12.61 -3.98
N SER A 93 -3.63 11.83 -3.52
CA SER A 93 -2.91 10.88 -4.36
C SER A 93 -3.81 9.69 -4.74
N ALA A 94 -4.32 9.72 -5.97
CA ALA A 94 -5.15 8.65 -6.52
C ALA A 94 -4.34 7.34 -6.66
N GLN A 95 -3.05 7.43 -7.00
CA GLN A 95 -2.20 6.26 -7.17
C GLN A 95 -1.93 5.56 -5.84
N TYR A 96 -1.57 6.33 -4.80
CA TYR A 96 -1.44 5.79 -3.44
C TYR A 96 -2.73 5.11 -2.99
N ARG A 97 -3.89 5.73 -3.24
CA ARG A 97 -5.18 5.16 -2.87
C ARG A 97 -5.49 3.87 -3.61
N CYS A 98 -5.17 3.79 -4.91
CA CYS A 98 -5.30 2.56 -5.68
C CYS A 98 -4.41 1.44 -5.14
N ILE A 99 -3.19 1.74 -4.67
CA ILE A 99 -2.29 0.76 -4.07
C ILE A 99 -2.89 0.23 -2.77
N GLU A 100 -3.33 1.11 -1.87
CA GLU A 100 -3.99 0.71 -0.62
C GLU A 100 -5.18 -0.22 -0.89
N PHE A 101 -6.01 0.10 -1.88
CA PHE A 101 -7.16 -0.74 -2.26
C PHE A 101 -6.75 -2.06 -2.92
N ALA A 102 -5.70 -2.08 -3.75
CA ALA A 102 -5.19 -3.29 -4.36
C ALA A 102 -4.56 -4.25 -3.32
N LEU A 103 -4.10 -3.71 -2.18
CA LEU A 103 -3.57 -4.50 -1.06
C LEU A 103 -4.62 -4.83 0.01
N GLY A 104 -5.89 -4.46 -0.18
CA GLY A 104 -7.00 -4.87 0.70
C GLY A 104 -7.48 -3.82 1.72
N ASN A 105 -6.82 -2.67 1.85
CA ASN A 105 -7.21 -1.60 2.77
C ASN A 105 -8.34 -0.72 2.19
N LYS A 106 -9.53 -1.31 2.03
CA LYS A 106 -10.71 -0.72 1.40
C LYS A 106 -11.39 0.29 2.33
N ASN A 107 -11.73 1.47 1.80
CA ASN A 107 -12.43 2.52 2.57
C ASN A 107 -13.18 3.50 1.65
N ALA A 108 -14.53 3.44 1.65
CA ALA A 108 -15.39 4.31 0.83
C ALA A 108 -15.12 5.80 1.02
N ALA A 109 -14.79 6.24 2.24
CA ALA A 109 -14.57 7.66 2.54
C ALA A 109 -13.40 8.24 1.72
N MET A 110 -12.50 7.39 1.24
CA MET A 110 -11.35 7.78 0.44
C MET A 110 -11.65 7.98 -1.05
N LEU A 111 -12.90 7.81 -1.48
CA LEU A 111 -13.36 8.26 -2.81
C LEU A 111 -13.55 9.78 -2.85
N LYS A 112 -14.04 10.36 -1.75
CA LYS A 112 -14.40 11.79 -1.64
C LYS A 112 -13.28 12.76 -2.05
N PRO A 113 -11.99 12.56 -1.67
CA PRO A 113 -10.90 13.45 -2.09
C PRO A 113 -10.76 13.59 -3.62
N HIS A 114 -11.23 12.61 -4.39
CA HIS A 114 -11.09 12.56 -5.85
C HIS A 114 -12.34 13.04 -6.59
N ALA A 115 -13.43 13.39 -5.88
CA ALA A 115 -14.72 13.76 -6.48
C ALA A 115 -14.65 14.97 -7.44
N HIS A 116 -13.65 15.83 -7.28
CA HIS A 116 -13.43 17.00 -8.13
C HIS A 116 -12.83 16.65 -9.51
N ARG A 117 -12.38 15.41 -9.73
CA ARG A 117 -11.74 14.93 -10.97
C ARG A 117 -12.30 13.56 -11.36
N ALA A 118 -13.26 13.56 -12.30
CA ALA A 118 -13.99 12.37 -12.70
C ALA A 118 -13.10 11.23 -13.21
N ASP A 119 -12.01 11.55 -13.92
CA ASP A 119 -11.03 10.58 -14.41
C ASP A 119 -10.29 9.87 -13.26
N LEU A 120 -9.86 10.62 -12.25
CA LEU A 120 -9.20 10.05 -11.06
C LEU A 120 -10.19 9.29 -10.17
N LEU A 121 -11.40 9.82 -9.99
CA LEU A 121 -12.46 9.14 -9.23
C LEU A 121 -12.79 7.77 -9.85
N ALA A 122 -12.95 7.71 -11.17
CA ALA A 122 -13.22 6.45 -11.87
C ALA A 122 -12.09 5.43 -11.67
N GLN A 123 -10.83 5.86 -11.71
CA GLN A 123 -9.68 5.00 -11.43
C GLN A 123 -9.73 4.44 -9.99
N VAL A 124 -10.03 5.29 -9.01
CA VAL A 124 -10.05 4.90 -7.60
C VAL A 124 -11.28 4.04 -7.28
N ASP A 125 -12.45 4.34 -7.84
CA ASP A 125 -13.68 3.53 -7.68
C ASP A 125 -13.52 2.14 -8.29
N ALA A 126 -12.87 2.03 -9.46
CA ALA A 126 -12.54 0.73 -10.04
C ALA A 126 -11.66 -0.09 -9.10
N ALA A 127 -10.57 0.48 -8.59
CA ALA A 127 -9.70 -0.21 -7.61
C ALA A 127 -10.43 -0.53 -6.30
N TYR A 128 -11.37 0.30 -5.87
CA TYR A 128 -12.18 0.10 -4.66
C TYR A 128 -13.07 -1.14 -4.78
N ARG A 129 -13.70 -1.33 -5.94
CA ARG A 129 -14.67 -2.41 -6.21
C ARG A 129 -14.05 -3.73 -6.66
N SER A 130 -12.79 -3.74 -7.09
CA SER A 130 -12.09 -4.97 -7.48
C SER A 130 -11.60 -5.78 -6.28
N PRO A 131 -11.50 -7.11 -6.38
CA PRO A 131 -10.80 -7.93 -5.39
C PRO A 131 -9.34 -7.46 -5.25
N SER A 132 -8.81 -7.57 -4.04
CA SER A 132 -7.42 -7.26 -3.72
C SER A 132 -6.49 -8.42 -4.07
N LEU A 133 -5.18 -8.18 -3.97
CA LEU A 133 -4.17 -9.24 -4.04
C LEU A 133 -4.41 -10.33 -3.00
N TYR A 134 -4.87 -9.97 -1.80
CA TYR A 134 -5.17 -10.95 -0.77
C TYR A 134 -6.39 -11.80 -1.13
N ASP A 135 -7.47 -11.15 -1.60
CA ASP A 135 -8.67 -11.86 -2.04
C ASP A 135 -8.35 -12.89 -3.14
N GLU A 136 -7.54 -12.50 -4.14
CA GLU A 136 -7.11 -13.43 -5.20
C GLU A 136 -6.17 -14.53 -4.69
N ALA A 137 -5.34 -14.26 -3.68
CA ALA A 137 -4.53 -15.28 -3.01
C ALA A 137 -5.42 -16.30 -2.28
N LEU A 138 -6.50 -15.87 -1.61
CA LEU A 138 -7.44 -16.76 -0.94
C LEU A 138 -8.21 -17.64 -1.94
N LYS A 139 -8.64 -17.06 -3.07
CA LYS A 139 -9.21 -17.84 -4.19
C LYS A 139 -8.22 -18.88 -4.71
N LEU A 140 -6.93 -18.53 -4.79
CA LEU A 140 -5.88 -19.46 -5.21
C LEU A 140 -5.68 -20.60 -4.22
N LEU A 141 -5.66 -20.34 -2.90
CA LEU A 141 -5.60 -21.39 -1.87
C LEU A 141 -6.69 -22.44 -2.09
N THR A 142 -7.93 -21.99 -2.34
CA THR A 142 -9.06 -22.88 -2.62
C THR A 142 -8.87 -23.68 -3.90
N ARG A 143 -8.44 -23.03 -4.99
CA ARG A 143 -8.15 -23.74 -6.26
C ARG A 143 -7.05 -24.80 -6.09
N ARG A 144 -6.13 -24.60 -5.14
CA ARG A 144 -5.08 -25.55 -4.78
C ARG A 144 -5.46 -26.51 -3.65
N GLY A 145 -6.75 -26.60 -3.30
CA GLY A 145 -7.32 -27.64 -2.44
C GLY A 145 -7.31 -27.33 -0.94
N LEU A 146 -7.00 -26.10 -0.52
CA LEU A 146 -7.09 -25.70 0.88
C LEU A 146 -8.49 -25.18 1.24
N PRO A 147 -9.01 -25.50 2.43
CA PRO A 147 -10.35 -25.11 2.84
C PRO A 147 -10.39 -23.64 3.29
N VAL A 148 -10.68 -22.73 2.37
CA VAL A 148 -10.99 -21.32 2.70
C VAL A 148 -12.50 -21.14 2.84
N PRO A 149 -12.99 -20.42 3.86
CA PRO A 149 -14.41 -20.12 4.02
C PRO A 149 -15.03 -19.41 2.80
N ALA A 150 -16.23 -19.84 2.39
CA ALA A 150 -16.89 -19.35 1.17
C ALA A 150 -17.22 -17.84 1.21
N ASP A 151 -17.49 -17.32 2.40
CA ASP A 151 -17.73 -15.89 2.67
C ASP A 151 -16.47 -15.02 2.54
N HIS A 152 -15.28 -15.64 2.40
CA HIS A 152 -14.02 -14.96 2.08
C HIS A 152 -13.60 -15.14 0.61
N LEU A 153 -14.29 -16.03 -0.12
CA LEU A 153 -14.07 -16.28 -1.55
C LEU A 153 -14.94 -15.41 -2.44
N GLU A 154 -16.18 -15.13 -2.06
CA GLU A 154 -17.06 -14.20 -2.78
C GLU A 154 -17.77 -13.31 -1.77
N ARG A 155 -17.29 -12.06 -1.65
CA ARG A 155 -17.78 -11.07 -0.68
C ARG A 155 -18.01 -9.72 -1.35
N ASP A 156 -18.56 -8.78 -0.59
CA ASP A 156 -18.54 -7.37 -0.97
C ASP A 156 -17.10 -6.83 -0.85
N TRP A 157 -16.40 -6.72 -1.98
CA TRP A 157 -15.02 -6.20 -2.07
C TRP A 157 -14.88 -4.76 -1.57
N THR A 158 -15.99 -4.03 -1.45
CA THR A 158 -15.99 -2.64 -0.99
C THR A 158 -15.85 -2.53 0.53
N GLN A 159 -16.05 -3.64 1.26
CA GLN A 159 -15.82 -3.70 2.70
C GLN A 159 -14.35 -3.96 3.03
N PRO A 160 -13.84 -3.40 4.16
CA PRO A 160 -12.57 -3.81 4.74
C PRO A 160 -12.53 -5.31 4.96
N TYR A 161 -11.40 -5.94 4.64
CA TYR A 161 -11.18 -7.35 4.93
C TYR A 161 -11.34 -7.65 6.43
N GLN A 162 -11.95 -8.78 6.78
CA GLN A 162 -12.12 -9.24 8.16
C GLN A 162 -11.31 -10.52 8.34
N GLU A 163 -10.59 -10.62 9.45
CA GLU A 163 -9.80 -11.79 9.79
C GLU A 163 -10.69 -13.02 10.03
N SER A 164 -10.21 -14.20 9.65
CA SER A 164 -10.92 -15.47 9.82
C SER A 164 -10.00 -16.61 10.27
N ASP A 165 -10.40 -17.29 11.35
CA ASP A 165 -9.71 -18.49 11.85
C ASP A 165 -9.65 -19.61 10.80
N GLY A 166 -10.63 -19.68 9.90
CA GLY A 166 -10.63 -20.66 8.80
C GLY A 166 -9.57 -20.34 7.73
N VAL A 167 -9.37 -19.05 7.44
CA VAL A 167 -8.31 -18.59 6.54
C VAL A 167 -6.94 -18.82 7.17
N GLU A 168 -6.80 -18.56 8.47
CA GLU A 168 -5.58 -18.83 9.23
C GLU A 168 -5.24 -20.33 9.23
N ALA A 169 -6.22 -21.21 9.47
CA ALA A 169 -6.02 -22.65 9.41
C ALA A 169 -5.50 -23.11 8.04
N ALA A 170 -5.99 -22.52 6.94
CA ALA A 170 -5.48 -22.79 5.60
C ALA A 170 -4.01 -22.37 5.45
N TRP A 171 -3.63 -21.18 5.92
CA TRP A 171 -2.23 -20.76 5.91
C TRP A 171 -1.34 -21.63 6.81
N LEU A 172 -1.79 -21.98 8.02
CA LEU A 172 -1.05 -22.88 8.92
C LEU A 172 -0.77 -24.24 8.28
N ALA A 173 -1.71 -24.80 7.52
CA ALA A 173 -1.51 -26.04 6.80
C ALA A 173 -0.36 -25.95 5.78
N VAL A 174 -0.23 -24.80 5.10
CA VAL A 174 0.89 -24.51 4.17
C VAL A 174 2.21 -24.35 4.92
N TYR A 175 2.22 -23.59 6.02
CA TYR A 175 3.43 -23.24 6.75
C TYR A 175 4.00 -24.37 7.61
N ARG A 176 3.18 -25.30 8.10
CA ARG A 176 3.63 -26.44 8.95
C ARG A 176 4.41 -27.49 8.17
N ASP A 177 4.08 -27.70 6.91
CA ASP A 177 4.83 -28.61 6.04
C ASP A 177 4.87 -28.10 4.59
N PRO A 178 5.74 -27.11 4.28
CA PRO A 178 5.83 -26.53 2.94
C PRO A 178 6.22 -27.54 1.85
N HIS A 179 6.77 -28.69 2.23
CA HIS A 179 7.23 -29.74 1.33
C HIS A 179 6.29 -30.94 1.24
N ALA A 180 5.24 -31.01 2.07
CA ALA A 180 4.22 -32.08 2.02
C ALA A 180 3.56 -32.23 0.63
N ASN A 181 3.40 -31.10 -0.07
CA ASN A 181 2.75 -31.03 -1.36
C ASN A 181 3.54 -30.09 -2.27
N PRO A 182 3.87 -30.47 -3.52
CA PRO A 182 4.49 -29.56 -4.48
C PRO A 182 3.76 -28.21 -4.63
N ALA A 183 2.43 -28.20 -4.44
CA ALA A 183 1.62 -26.99 -4.47
C ALA A 183 1.83 -26.07 -3.26
N TYR A 184 2.30 -26.59 -2.11
CA TYR A 184 2.47 -25.81 -0.88
C TYR A 184 3.70 -24.93 -0.90
N TRP A 185 4.78 -25.35 -1.57
CA TRP A 185 5.98 -24.51 -1.68
C TRP A 185 5.68 -23.16 -2.33
N ASP A 186 4.94 -23.19 -3.43
CA ASP A 186 4.46 -21.99 -4.12
C ASP A 186 3.58 -21.11 -3.21
N LEU A 187 2.65 -21.72 -2.46
CA LEU A 187 1.76 -20.98 -1.56
C LEU A 187 2.53 -20.40 -0.37
N TYR A 188 3.49 -21.14 0.17
CA TYR A 188 4.42 -20.66 1.20
C TYR A 188 5.20 -19.45 0.68
N GLN A 189 5.76 -19.55 -0.53
CA GLN A 189 6.44 -18.43 -1.17
C GLN A 189 5.51 -17.22 -1.39
N LEU A 190 4.25 -17.44 -1.76
CA LEU A 190 3.25 -16.37 -1.86
C LEU A 190 2.99 -15.71 -0.50
N GLY A 191 2.82 -16.49 0.57
CA GLY A 191 2.65 -15.98 1.94
C GLY A 191 3.82 -15.11 2.40
N GLU A 192 5.05 -15.54 2.11
CA GLU A 192 6.25 -14.75 2.42
C GLU A 192 6.35 -13.50 1.54
N LYS A 193 5.93 -13.54 0.26
CA LYS A 193 5.87 -12.35 -0.59
C LYS A 193 4.83 -11.33 -0.11
N LEU A 194 3.68 -11.79 0.40
CA LEU A 194 2.68 -10.93 1.04
C LEU A 194 3.27 -10.27 2.30
N THR A 195 3.99 -11.05 3.12
CA THR A 195 4.70 -10.54 4.30
C THR A 195 5.73 -9.47 3.93
N ASP A 196 6.59 -9.74 2.95
CA ASP A 196 7.61 -8.80 2.46
C ASP A 196 6.99 -7.46 2.01
N ILE A 197 5.85 -7.51 1.30
CA ILE A 197 5.17 -6.32 0.80
C ILE A 197 4.59 -5.51 1.96
N GLU A 198 3.91 -6.16 2.90
CA GLU A 198 3.33 -5.45 4.04
C GLU A 198 4.41 -4.86 4.95
N ASP A 199 5.50 -5.59 5.22
CA ASP A 199 6.62 -5.07 6.00
C ASP A 199 7.23 -3.82 5.36
N ALA A 200 7.52 -3.87 4.05
CA ALA A 200 8.01 -2.71 3.32
C ALA A 200 7.02 -1.53 3.35
N PHE A 201 5.71 -1.80 3.32
CA PHE A 201 4.67 -0.77 3.42
C PHE A 201 4.58 -0.15 4.81
N ARG A 202 4.70 -0.96 5.88
CA ARG A 202 4.80 -0.49 7.27
C ARG A 202 6.03 0.38 7.46
N LEU A 203 7.19 -0.04 6.94
CA LEU A 203 8.42 0.75 6.99
C LEU A 203 8.26 2.10 6.26
N TRP A 204 7.64 2.10 5.08
CA TRP A 204 7.35 3.34 4.36
C TRP A 204 6.44 4.28 5.16
N ARG A 205 5.35 3.77 5.76
CA ARG A 205 4.44 4.56 6.63
C ARG A 205 5.18 5.10 7.85
N PHE A 206 6.05 4.31 8.48
CA PHE A 206 6.85 4.73 9.63
C PHE A 206 7.83 5.85 9.27
N ARG A 207 8.56 5.71 8.16
CA ARG A 207 9.48 6.75 7.68
C ARG A 207 8.73 8.02 7.29
N HIS A 208 7.54 7.88 6.69
CA HIS A 208 6.68 9.01 6.36
C HIS A 208 6.28 9.78 7.62
N VAL A 209 5.68 9.13 8.63
CA VAL A 209 5.22 9.82 9.84
C VAL A 209 6.38 10.46 10.60
N THR A 210 7.53 9.78 10.70
CA THR A 210 8.73 10.31 11.36
C THR A 210 9.26 11.55 10.62
N THR A 211 9.26 11.53 9.28
CA THR A 211 9.67 12.68 8.47
C THR A 211 8.70 13.85 8.59
N VAL A 212 7.40 13.60 8.66
CA VAL A 212 6.40 14.64 8.92
C VAL A 212 6.60 15.24 10.31
N GLU A 213 6.79 14.41 11.34
CA GLU A 213 6.97 14.86 12.72
C GLU A 213 8.21 15.74 12.88
N ARG A 214 9.34 15.41 12.26
CA ARG A 214 10.55 16.26 12.31
C ARG A 214 10.41 17.59 11.55
N VAL A 215 9.55 17.67 10.53
CA VAL A 215 9.39 18.89 9.70
C VAL A 215 8.32 19.83 10.28
N ILE A 216 7.17 19.29 10.72
CA ILE A 216 6.02 20.10 11.17
C ILE A 216 5.61 19.89 12.63
N GLY A 217 6.24 18.94 13.35
CA GLY A 217 5.81 18.55 14.68
C GLY A 217 4.38 18.01 14.68
N PHE A 218 3.60 18.39 15.70
CA PHE A 218 2.19 17.98 15.86
C PHE A 218 1.19 18.95 15.24
N LYS A 219 1.63 19.84 14.32
CA LYS A 219 0.72 20.75 13.62
C LYS A 219 -0.29 19.96 12.78
N ARG A 220 -1.52 20.48 12.67
CA ARG A 220 -2.55 19.91 11.77
C ARG A 220 -2.05 19.86 10.34
N GLY A 221 -2.42 18.80 9.62
CA GLY A 221 -2.08 18.64 8.21
C GLY A 221 -2.84 19.62 7.33
N THR A 222 -2.26 19.99 6.18
CA THR A 222 -2.90 20.84 5.17
C THR A 222 -4.18 20.24 4.59
N GLY A 223 -4.33 18.91 4.65
CA GLY A 223 -5.56 18.18 4.28
C GLY A 223 -6.64 18.12 5.36
N GLY A 224 -6.51 18.87 6.47
CA GLY A 224 -7.52 18.97 7.52
C GLY A 224 -7.47 17.87 8.60
N THR A 225 -6.60 16.87 8.45
CA THR A 225 -6.43 15.80 9.46
C THR A 225 -5.65 16.24 10.69
N GLY A 226 -5.62 15.39 11.71
CA GLY A 226 -4.80 15.57 12.92
C GLY A 226 -3.28 15.53 12.69
N GLY A 227 -2.80 15.49 11.43
CA GLY A 227 -1.38 15.43 11.10
C GLY A 227 -0.74 14.11 11.54
N VAL A 228 0.30 14.19 12.35
CA VAL A 228 1.04 13.03 12.89
C VAL A 228 0.13 12.02 13.60
N SER A 229 -0.90 12.48 14.34
CA SER A 229 -1.82 11.57 15.03
C SER A 229 -2.61 10.65 14.08
N TYR A 230 -3.02 11.15 12.92
CA TYR A 230 -3.65 10.33 11.88
C TYR A 230 -2.64 9.35 11.28
N LEU A 231 -1.43 9.82 10.96
CA LEU A 231 -0.39 8.99 10.35
C LEU A 231 0.08 7.87 11.29
N ARG A 232 0.13 8.11 12.62
CA ARG A 232 0.43 7.07 13.61
C ARG A 232 -0.62 5.96 13.61
N LYS A 233 -1.91 6.29 13.52
CA LYS A 233 -2.98 5.29 13.39
C LYS A 233 -2.86 4.42 12.15
N MET A 234 -2.26 4.94 11.07
CA MET A 234 -2.01 4.15 9.87
C MET A 234 -0.94 3.06 10.07
N LEU A 235 -0.14 3.14 11.15
CA LEU A 235 0.82 2.08 11.51
C LEU A 235 0.11 0.86 12.12
N ASP A 236 -1.08 1.04 12.69
CA ASP A 236 -1.87 -0.04 13.29
C ASP A 236 -2.65 -0.85 12.23
N VAL A 237 -2.66 -0.40 10.97
CA VAL A 237 -3.34 -1.09 9.87
C VAL A 237 -2.56 -2.34 9.48
N VAL A 238 -3.24 -3.48 9.55
CA VAL A 238 -2.75 -4.78 9.08
C VAL A 238 -3.42 -5.12 7.75
N LEU A 239 -2.64 -5.49 6.72
CA LEU A 239 -3.16 -5.80 5.38
C LEU A 239 -3.52 -7.27 5.24
N PHE A 240 -2.67 -8.16 5.77
CA PHE A 240 -2.82 -9.62 5.65
C PHE A 240 -2.84 -10.25 7.05
N PRO A 241 -3.93 -10.12 7.83
CA PRO A 241 -3.92 -10.38 9.27
C PRO A 241 -3.56 -11.82 9.63
N GLU A 242 -4.12 -12.81 8.93
CA GLU A 242 -3.85 -14.23 9.17
C GLU A 242 -2.39 -14.57 8.90
N ILE A 243 -1.78 -13.93 7.90
CA ILE A 243 -0.35 -14.09 7.62
C ILE A 243 0.46 -13.71 8.86
N TRP A 244 0.14 -12.62 9.57
CA TRP A 244 0.86 -12.25 10.80
C TRP A 244 0.49 -13.11 12.01
N LYS A 245 -0.80 -13.41 12.19
CA LYS A 245 -1.31 -14.15 13.34
C LYS A 245 -0.76 -15.59 13.40
N LEU A 246 -0.69 -16.28 12.26
CA LEU A 246 -0.23 -17.67 12.17
C LEU A 246 1.17 -17.91 12.76
N ARG A 247 2.02 -16.86 12.87
CA ARG A 247 3.37 -16.99 13.47
C ARG A 247 3.33 -17.33 14.95
N THR A 248 2.22 -17.05 15.63
CA THR A 248 2.01 -17.39 17.05
C THR A 248 1.56 -18.84 17.21
N ASP A 249 0.83 -19.36 16.21
CA ASP A 249 0.18 -20.67 16.25
C ASP A 249 0.89 -21.75 15.40
N LEU A 250 2.11 -21.44 14.93
CA LEU A 250 2.95 -22.33 14.13
C LEU A 250 3.39 -23.57 14.91
#